data_AF-A0A2H6A714-F1
#
_entry.id   AF-A0A2H6A714-F1
#
_cell.length_a   1.000
_cell.length_b   1.000
_cell.length_c   1.000
_cell.angle_alpha   90.00
_cell.angle_beta   90.00
_cell.angle_gamma   90.00
#
_symmetry.space_group_name_H-M   'P 1'
#
loop_
_entity.id
_entity.type
_entity.pdbx_description
1 polymer ?
#
loop_
_entity_poly.entity_id
_entity_poly.type
_entity_poly.pdbx_seq_one_letter_code
_entity_poly.pdbx_strand_id
1 'polypeptide(L)'
;MLKEKFKNNKGSVLVIALFATVIPLTIAILMTSLVFSELKIFRDLGFSNKAFYGAFTGVEHKLYNNDNSNISSRIDSVDYEVRDYEVSESIGNFISTGKFKDVRRAIEVSF
;
A
#
# COMPACT_ATOMS: atom_id res chain seq x y z
N MET A 1 61.15 -7.61 -15.00
CA MET A 1 61.06 -6.50 -14.02
C MET A 1 59.66 -6.22 -13.49
N LEU A 2 58.56 -6.31 -14.27
CA LEU A 2 57.20 -6.07 -13.75
C LEU A 2 56.74 -7.06 -12.65
N LYS A 3 57.12 -8.35 -12.75
CA LYS A 3 56.76 -9.39 -11.77
C LYS A 3 57.24 -9.10 -10.34
N GLU A 4 58.37 -8.42 -10.15
CA GLU A 4 58.89 -8.14 -8.81
C GLU A 4 58.18 -6.96 -8.13
N LYS A 5 57.77 -5.94 -8.91
CA LYS A 5 56.97 -4.82 -8.38
C LYS A 5 55.60 -5.27 -7.84
N PHE A 6 54.97 -6.26 -8.48
CA PHE A 6 53.70 -6.84 -7.98
C PHE A 6 53.89 -7.67 -6.70
N LYS A 7 55.06 -8.31 -6.51
CA LYS A 7 55.33 -9.16 -5.35
C LYS A 7 55.45 -8.36 -4.04
N ASN A 8 55.92 -7.11 -4.12
CA ASN A 8 56.03 -6.19 -2.97
C ASN A 8 54.79 -5.30 -2.73
N ASN A 9 53.81 -5.26 -3.65
CA ASN A 9 52.61 -4.41 -3.55
C ASN A 9 51.33 -5.17 -3.19
N LYS A 10 51.43 -6.37 -2.60
CA LYS A 10 50.29 -7.24 -2.26
C LYS A 10 49.22 -6.53 -1.42
N GLY A 11 49.63 -5.67 -0.48
CA GLY A 11 48.71 -4.89 0.34
C GLY A 11 47.88 -3.89 -0.47
N SER A 12 48.51 -3.19 -1.42
CA SER A 12 47.81 -2.23 -2.28
C SER A 12 46.82 -2.92 -3.23
N VAL A 13 47.21 -4.06 -3.81
CA VAL A 13 46.32 -4.85 -4.68
C VAL A 13 45.10 -5.37 -3.90
N LEU A 14 45.28 -5.79 -2.65
CA LEU A 14 44.18 -6.24 -1.80
C LEU A 14 43.19 -5.10 -1.50
N VAL A 15 43.69 -3.90 -1.21
CA VAL A 15 42.84 -2.72 -0.95
C VAL A 15 42.04 -2.33 -2.20
N ILE A 16 42.66 -2.35 -3.38
CA ILE A 16 41.95 -2.07 -4.65
C ILE A 16 40.87 -3.12 -4.91
N ALA A 17 41.17 -4.40 -4.70
CA ALA A 17 40.19 -5.48 -4.84
C ALA A 17 39.03 -5.35 -3.83
N LEU A 18 39.31 -4.91 -2.61
CA LEU A 18 38.29 -4.63 -1.61
C LEU A 18 37.37 -3.51 -2.07
N PHE A 19 37.91 -2.37 -2.51
CA PHE A 19 37.07 -1.27 -3.02
C PHE A 19 36.27 -1.69 -4.26
N ALA A 20 36.86 -2.47 -5.15
CA ALA A 20 36.18 -3.00 -6.33
C ALA A 20 34.98 -3.89 -5.99
N THR A 21 34.97 -4.56 -4.84
CA THR A 21 33.86 -5.41 -4.39
C THR A 21 32.83 -4.67 -3.53
N VAL A 22 33.25 -3.67 -2.76
CA VAL A 22 32.35 -2.86 -1.92
C VAL A 22 31.38 -2.02 -2.74
N ILE A 23 31.84 -1.47 -3.88
CA ILE A 23 31.00 -0.63 -4.76
C ILE A 23 29.76 -1.39 -5.25
N PRO A 24 29.87 -2.54 -5.95
CA PRO A 24 28.69 -3.27 -6.42
C PRO A 24 27.83 -3.81 -5.26
N LEU A 25 28.45 -4.18 -4.14
CA LEU A 25 27.72 -4.63 -2.96
C LEU A 25 26.83 -3.51 -2.38
N THR A 26 27.35 -2.29 -2.31
CA THR A 26 26.58 -1.13 -1.82
C THR A 26 25.40 -0.83 -2.73
N ILE A 27 25.60 -0.90 -4.05
CA ILE A 27 24.53 -0.72 -5.04
C ILE A 27 23.45 -1.79 -4.87
N ALA A 28 23.84 -3.05 -4.67
CA ALA A 28 22.90 -4.15 -4.47
C ALA A 28 22.05 -3.97 -3.19
N ILE A 29 22.65 -3.49 -2.11
CA ILE A 29 21.95 -3.21 -0.85
C ILE A 29 20.94 -2.07 -1.03
N LEU A 30 21.34 -0.98 -1.71
CA LEU A 30 20.45 0.15 -2.00
C LEU A 30 19.24 -0.29 -2.86
N MET A 31 19.49 -1.07 -3.91
CA MET A 31 18.41 -1.60 -4.75
C MET A 31 17.44 -2.49 -3.97
N THR A 32 17.98 -3.34 -3.10
CA THR A 32 17.15 -4.21 -2.25
C THR A 32 16.23 -3.40 -1.33
N SER A 33 16.73 -2.31 -0.74
CA SER A 33 15.94 -1.40 0.09
C SER A 33 14.80 -0.71 -0.67
N LEU A 34 15.05 -0.34 -1.92
CA LEU A 34 14.02 0.24 -2.80
C LEU A 34 12.91 -0.77 -3.08
N VAL A 35 13.27 -1.99 -3.48
CA VAL A 35 12.31 -3.07 -3.75
C VAL A 35 11.45 -3.38 -2.52
N PHE A 36 12.05 -3.46 -1.32
CA PHE A 36 11.28 -3.66 -0.10
C PHE A 36 10.29 -2.53 0.18
N SER A 37 10.66 -1.29 -0.13
CA SER A 37 9.78 -0.13 0.03
C SER A 37 8.60 -0.19 -0.95
N GLU A 38 8.85 -0.55 -2.20
CA GLU A 38 7.81 -0.74 -3.21
C GLU A 38 6.84 -1.86 -2.82
N LEU A 39 7.35 -3.01 -2.35
CA LEU A 39 6.50 -4.12 -1.89
C LEU A 39 5.53 -3.71 -0.78
N LYS A 40 5.98 -2.84 0.14
CA LYS A 40 5.11 -2.30 1.19
C LYS A 40 4.00 -1.44 0.59
N ILE A 41 4.32 -0.55 -0.35
CA ILE A 41 3.35 0.30 -1.03
C ILE A 41 2.33 -0.56 -1.79
N PHE A 42 2.78 -1.56 -2.56
CA PHE A 42 1.89 -2.47 -3.29
C PHE A 42 0.94 -3.24 -2.37
N ARG A 43 1.44 -3.72 -1.23
CA ARG A 43 0.59 -4.38 -0.23
C ARG A 43 -0.48 -3.44 0.33
N ASP A 44 -0.08 -2.21 0.67
CA ASP A 44 -0.99 -1.22 1.24
C ASP A 44 -2.02 -0.74 0.20
N LEU A 45 -1.65 -0.68 -1.08
CA LEU A 45 -2.57 -0.49 -2.21
C LEU A 45 -3.59 -1.64 -2.33
N GLY A 46 -3.15 -2.89 -2.16
CA GLY A 46 -4.05 -4.04 -2.13
C GLY A 46 -5.08 -3.95 -1.00
N PHE A 47 -4.66 -3.52 0.19
CA PHE A 47 -5.59 -3.28 1.31
C PHE A 47 -6.52 -2.10 1.04
N SER A 48 -6.02 -1.05 0.41
CA SER A 48 -6.81 0.09 -0.04
C SER A 48 -7.90 -0.31 -1.03
N ASN A 49 -7.60 -1.15 -2.01
CA ASN A 49 -8.58 -1.62 -2.99
C ASN A 49 -9.68 -2.46 -2.32
N LYS A 50 -9.33 -3.31 -1.36
CA LYS A 50 -10.32 -4.06 -0.58
C LYS A 50 -11.20 -3.15 0.28
N ALA A 51 -10.62 -2.15 0.94
CA ALA A 51 -11.39 -1.16 1.69
C ALA A 51 -12.32 -0.36 0.76
N PHE A 52 -11.87 -0.03 -0.45
CA PHE A 52 -12.69 0.66 -1.45
C PHE A 52 -13.83 -0.22 -1.97
N TYR A 53 -13.59 -1.52 -2.19
CA TYR A 53 -14.63 -2.48 -2.52
C TYR A 53 -15.71 -2.54 -1.43
N GLY A 54 -15.31 -2.59 -0.15
CA GLY A 54 -16.27 -2.50 0.96
C GLY A 54 -17.10 -1.22 0.96
N ALA A 55 -16.48 -0.07 0.68
CA ALA A 55 -17.19 1.19 0.56
C ALA A 55 -18.22 1.13 -0.60
N PHE A 56 -17.86 0.57 -1.75
CA PHE A 56 -18.78 0.39 -2.86
C PHE A 56 -19.94 -0.54 -2.51
N THR A 57 -19.67 -1.67 -1.85
CA THR A 57 -20.75 -2.57 -1.44
C THR A 57 -21.70 -1.91 -0.44
N GLY A 58 -21.21 -1.02 0.43
CA GLY A 58 -22.07 -0.20 1.28
C GLY A 58 -22.99 0.73 0.47
N VAL A 59 -22.46 1.37 -0.59
CA VAL A 59 -23.28 2.17 -1.53
C VAL A 59 -24.35 1.29 -2.16
N GLU A 60 -23.97 0.14 -2.73
CA GLU A 60 -24.92 -0.78 -3.36
C GLU A 60 -26.01 -1.25 -2.40
N HIS A 61 -25.64 -1.58 -1.16
CA HIS A 61 -26.59 -2.03 -0.15
C HIS A 61 -27.59 -0.93 0.23
N LYS A 62 -27.11 0.31 0.39
CA LYS A 62 -27.97 1.48 0.66
C LYS A 62 -28.95 1.73 -0.48
N LEU A 63 -28.45 1.73 -1.72
CA LEU A 63 -29.27 1.95 -2.91
C LEU A 63 -30.28 0.83 -3.15
N TYR A 64 -29.89 -0.42 -2.89
CA TYR A 64 -30.76 -1.58 -3.08
C TYR A 64 -31.91 -1.63 -2.06
N ASN A 65 -31.62 -1.35 -0.78
CA ASN A 65 -32.64 -1.39 0.26
C ASN A 65 -33.50 -0.13 0.31
N ASN A 66 -33.04 0.99 -0.29
CA ASN A 66 -33.69 2.30 -0.20
C ASN A 66 -34.03 2.66 1.26
N ASP A 67 -33.12 2.33 2.18
CA ASP A 67 -33.28 2.56 3.61
C ASP A 67 -32.62 3.88 3.96
N ASN A 68 -33.21 4.69 4.84
CA ASN A 68 -32.63 5.93 5.38
C ASN A 68 -31.95 5.70 6.75
N SER A 69 -31.61 4.44 7.05
CA SER A 69 -30.83 4.10 8.23
C SER A 69 -29.33 4.06 7.96
N ASN A 70 -28.54 4.26 9.01
CA ASN A 70 -27.13 3.86 8.99
C ASN A 70 -27.04 2.34 8.87
N ILE A 71 -26.14 1.86 8.02
CA ILE A 71 -25.95 0.43 7.75
C ILE A 71 -24.53 0.08 8.13
N SER A 72 -24.32 -1.01 8.88
CA SER A 72 -22.98 -1.56 9.11
C SER A 72 -23.01 -3.06 8.93
N SER A 73 -22.08 -3.60 8.14
CA SER A 73 -21.97 -5.05 7.96
C SER A 73 -20.56 -5.42 7.51
N ARG A 74 -20.34 -6.71 7.28
CA ARG A 74 -19.05 -7.29 6.92
C ARG A 74 -19.22 -8.31 5.79
N ILE A 75 -18.36 -8.22 4.78
CA ILE A 75 -18.31 -9.14 3.65
C ILE A 75 -16.85 -9.55 3.43
N ASP A 76 -16.60 -10.87 3.43
CA ASP A 76 -15.27 -11.47 3.19
C ASP A 76 -14.10 -10.74 3.89
N SER A 77 -14.28 -10.50 5.20
CA SER A 77 -13.31 -9.80 6.07
C SER A 77 -13.11 -8.30 5.82
N VAL A 78 -13.94 -7.67 5.00
CA VAL A 78 -14.04 -6.23 4.84
C VAL A 78 -15.26 -5.76 5.61
N ASP A 79 -15.07 -4.80 6.52
CA ASP A 79 -16.18 -4.14 7.21
C ASP A 79 -16.61 -2.93 6.37
N TYR A 80 -17.90 -2.63 6.32
CA TYR A 80 -18.39 -1.37 5.74
C TYR A 80 -19.46 -0.74 6.62
N GLU A 81 -19.55 0.59 6.53
CA GLU A 81 -20.45 1.43 7.29
C GLU A 81 -20.97 2.55 6.38
N VAL A 82 -22.28 2.69 6.29
CA VAL A 82 -22.96 3.77 5.56
C VAL A 82 -23.58 4.71 6.59
N ARG A 83 -23.30 6.00 6.45
CA ARG A 83 -23.84 7.07 7.29
C ARG A 83 -24.49 8.15 6.47
N ASP A 84 -25.74 8.44 6.77
CA ASP A 84 -26.45 9.58 6.19
C ASP A 84 -26.04 10.86 6.91
N TYR A 85 -25.97 11.96 6.17
CA TYR A 85 -25.73 13.28 6.77
C TYR A 85 -26.72 14.35 6.31
N GLU A 86 -27.51 14.07 5.27
CA GLU A 86 -28.65 14.89 4.89
C GLU A 86 -29.86 13.99 4.59
N VAL A 87 -30.84 14.02 5.48
CA VAL A 87 -32.02 13.15 5.42
C VAL A 87 -33.07 13.83 4.55
N SER A 88 -33.26 13.31 3.34
CA SER A 88 -34.39 13.64 2.46
C SER A 88 -35.45 12.52 2.52
N GLU A 89 -36.65 12.75 1.99
CA GLU A 89 -37.68 11.70 1.86
C GLU A 89 -37.26 10.59 0.87
N SER A 90 -36.24 10.85 0.04
CA SER A 90 -35.57 9.90 -0.86
C SER A 90 -34.20 9.46 -0.31
N ILE A 91 -33.47 8.64 -1.07
CA ILE A 91 -32.03 8.36 -0.86
C ILE A 91 -31.32 9.72 -0.80
N GLY A 92 -31.04 10.19 0.41
CA GLY A 92 -30.38 11.47 0.66
C GLY A 92 -28.88 11.38 0.42
N ASN A 93 -28.15 12.38 0.90
CA ASN A 93 -26.70 12.40 0.81
C ASN A 93 -26.09 11.51 1.89
N PHE A 94 -25.18 10.62 1.50
CA PHE A 94 -24.59 9.64 2.41
C PHE A 94 -23.11 9.36 2.13
N ILE A 95 -22.42 8.87 3.17
CA ILE A 95 -21.02 8.44 3.10
C ILE A 95 -20.96 6.95 3.38
N SER A 96 -20.44 6.19 2.43
CA SER A 96 -20.10 4.78 2.63
C SER A 96 -18.62 4.62 2.90
N THR A 97 -18.26 4.04 4.04
CA THR A 97 -16.89 3.78 4.47
C THR A 97 -16.63 2.29 4.46
N GLY A 98 -15.59 1.83 3.76
CA GLY A 98 -15.07 0.48 3.85
C GLY A 98 -13.75 0.43 4.62
N LYS A 99 -13.56 -0.65 5.37
CA LYS A 99 -12.41 -0.87 6.24
C LYS A 99 -11.86 -2.28 6.04
N PHE A 100 -10.57 -2.35 5.77
CA PHE A 100 -9.83 -3.61 5.71
C PHE A 100 -8.48 -3.44 6.40
N LYS A 101 -8.24 -4.23 7.45
CA LYS A 101 -7.08 -4.06 8.36
C LYS A 101 -7.02 -2.61 8.87
N ASP A 102 -5.89 -1.94 8.69
CA ASP A 102 -5.66 -0.57 9.14
C ASP A 102 -6.00 0.50 8.07
N VAL A 103 -6.55 0.08 6.92
CA VAL A 103 -6.91 0.99 5.83
C VAL A 103 -8.41 1.25 5.83
N ARG A 104 -8.79 2.52 5.71
CA ARG A 104 -10.16 2.98 5.53
C ARG A 104 -10.28 3.79 4.25
N ARG A 105 -11.37 3.58 3.51
CA ARG A 105 -11.73 4.36 2.33
C ARG A 105 -13.19 4.76 2.44
N ALA A 106 -13.52 5.96 1.98
CA ALA A 106 -14.88 6.46 2.00
C ALA A 106 -15.29 6.93 0.59
N ILE A 107 -16.56 6.77 0.28
CA ILE A 107 -17.23 7.26 -0.91
C ILE A 107 -18.40 8.12 -0.43
N GLU A 108 -18.42 9.38 -0.86
CA GLU A 108 -19.53 10.29 -0.65
C GLU A 108 -20.42 10.25 -1.90
N VAL A 109 -21.72 10.10 -1.69
CA VAL A 109 -22.72 10.10 -2.75
C VAL A 109 -23.68 11.24 -2.45
N SER A 110 -23.81 12.13 -3.42
CA SER A 110 -24.72 13.28 -3.36
C SER A 110 -25.67 13.27 -4.55
N PHE A 111 -26.96 13.48 -4.29
CA PHE A 111 -28.03 13.48 -5.29
C PHE A 111 -28.58 14.87 -5.56
#